data_AF-A0A954Z0R3-F1
#
_entry.id   AF-A0A954Z0R3-F1
#
_cell.length_a   1.000
_cell.length_b   1.000
_cell.length_c   1.000
_cell.angle_alpha   90.00
_cell.angle_beta   90.00
_cell.angle_gamma   90.00
#
_symmetry.space_group_name_H-M   'P 1'
#
loop_
_entity.id
_entity.type
_entity.pdbx_description
1 polymer ?
#
loop_
_entity_poly.entity_id
_entity_poly.type
_entity_poly.pdbx_seq_one_letter_code
_entity_poly.pdbx_strand_id
1 'polypeptide(L)' 'MEESPKPPKRNQDARFIAQAMRYSGVVTEFVVCLGVLGFIGHKADEKYGTDPWLLLVGLMLGLGLGLFVMIRQLDKLNG' A
#
# COMPACT_ATOMS: atom_id res chain seq x y z
N MET A 1 3.97 41.82 -24.65
CA MET A 1 3.49 40.59 -23.98
C MET A 1 4.73 39.90 -23.44
N GLU A 2 5.17 40.25 -22.23
CA GLU A 2 6.31 39.59 -21.60
C GLU A 2 5.86 38.21 -21.11
N GLU A 3 6.42 37.16 -21.70
CA GLU A 3 6.21 35.80 -21.22
C GLU A 3 6.98 35.66 -19.90
N SER A 4 6.25 35.71 -18.79
CA SER A 4 6.79 35.49 -17.44
C SER A 4 7.55 34.16 -17.39
N PRO A 5 8.79 34.12 -16.84
CA PRO A 5 9.62 32.93 -16.88
C PRO A 5 8.94 31.80 -16.10
N LYS A 6 8.59 30.70 -16.78
CA LYS A 6 8.07 29.49 -16.14
C LYS A 6 9.12 28.95 -15.16
N PRO A 7 8.76 28.71 -13.89
CA PRO A 7 9.72 28.23 -12.90
C PRO A 7 10.31 26.86 -13.34
N PRO A 8 11.56 26.56 -12.97
CA PRO A 8 12.28 25.39 -13.48
C PRO A 8 11.66 24.08 -12.96
N LYS A 9 11.15 23.24 -13.88
CA LYS A 9 10.49 21.94 -13.59
C LYS A 9 11.37 20.91 -12.85
N ARG A 10 12.70 21.00 -13.00
CA ARG A 10 13.67 19.99 -12.53
C ARG A 10 13.60 19.69 -11.02
N ASN A 11 13.22 20.66 -10.19
CA ASN A 11 13.11 20.47 -8.74
C ASN A 11 11.78 19.86 -8.30
N GLN A 12 10.73 19.96 -9.12
CA GLN A 12 9.41 19.39 -8.80
C GLN A 12 9.39 17.89 -9.06
N ASP A 13 9.96 17.46 -10.19
CA ASP A 13 10.04 16.04 -10.57
C ASP A 13 10.88 15.24 -9.55
N ALA A 14 12.02 15.80 -9.11
CA ALA A 14 12.86 15.17 -8.10
C ALA A 14 12.16 15.04 -6.73
N ARG A 15 11.39 16.06 -6.32
CA ARG A 15 10.59 16.01 -5.09
C ARG A 15 9.44 15.02 -5.17
N PHE A 16 8.79 14.93 -6.34
CA PHE A 16 7.72 13.97 -6.60
C PHE A 16 8.25 12.53 -6.57
N ILE A 17 9.37 12.25 -7.25
CA ILE A 17 10.01 10.92 -7.23
C ILE A 17 10.48 10.56 -5.82
N ALA A 18 11.08 11.51 -5.08
CA ALA A 18 11.48 11.27 -3.69
C ALA A 18 10.28 10.98 -2.77
N GLN A 19 9.16 11.69 -2.94
CA GLN A 19 7.92 11.39 -2.23
C GLN A 19 7.36 10.02 -2.63
N ALA A 20 7.31 9.70 -3.92
CA ALA A 20 6.82 8.41 -4.41
C ALA A 20 7.65 7.24 -3.85
N MET A 21 8.98 7.35 -3.83
CA MET A 21 9.86 6.35 -3.21
C MET A 21 9.64 6.22 -1.70
N ARG A 22 9.30 7.32 -1.01
CA ARG A 22 8.99 7.28 0.42
C ARG A 22 7.67 6.57 0.71
N TYR A 23 6.66 6.74 -0.15
CA TYR A 23 5.36 6.07 -0.02
C TYR A 23 5.36 4.63 -0.57
N SER A 24 6.27 4.29 -1.48
CA SER A 24 6.30 2.97 -2.11
C SER A 24 6.50 1.86 -1.08
N GLY A 25 7.34 2.06 -0.05
CA GLY A 25 7.53 1.07 1.01
C GLY A 25 6.23 0.74 1.76
N VAL A 26 5.44 1.77 2.09
CA VAL A 26 4.16 1.61 2.78
C VAL A 26 3.15 0.86 1.91
N VAL A 27 3.09 1.19 0.62
CA VAL A 27 2.21 0.50 -0.35
C VAL A 27 2.65 -0.95 -0.55
N THR A 28 3.96 -1.21 -0.66
CA THR A 28 4.48 -2.57 -0.78
C THR A 28 4.09 -3.41 0.44
N GLU A 29 4.24 -2.88 1.65
CA GLU A 29 3.89 -3.60 2.88
C GLU A 29 2.39 -3.91 2.96
N PHE A 30 1.54 -2.96 2.55
CA PHE A 30 0.10 -3.17 2.42
C PHE A 30 -0.24 -4.30 1.43
N VAL A 31 0.35 -4.26 0.23
CA VAL A 31 0.15 -5.29 -0.80
C VAL A 31 0.66 -6.65 -0.32
N VAL A 32 1.79 -6.69 0.40
CA VAL A 32 2.33 -7.91 0.99
C VAL A 32 1.36 -8.48 2.04
N CYS A 33 0.83 -7.66 2.96
CA CYS A 33 -0.16 -8.11 3.95
C CYS A 33 -1.41 -8.70 3.27
N LEU A 34 -1.97 -8.00 2.28
CA LEU A 34 -3.12 -8.48 1.51
C LEU A 34 -2.82 -9.78 0.76
N GLY A 35 -1.69 -9.84 0.06
CA GLY A 35 -1.29 -11.00 -0.72
C GLY A 35 -1.04 -12.23 0.15
N VAL A 36 -0.34 -12.07 1.27
CA VAL A 36 -0.05 -13.16 2.20
C VAL A 36 -1.33 -13.70 2.84
N LEU A 37 -2.17 -12.83 3.39
CA LEU A 37 -3.39 -13.27 4.06
C LEU A 37 -4.45 -13.80 3.07
N GLY A 38 -4.56 -13.20 1.89
CA GLY A 38 -5.40 -13.72 0.81
C GLY A 38 -4.92 -15.09 0.32
N PHE A 39 -3.61 -15.29 0.15
CA PHE A 39 -3.04 -16.58 -0.25
C PHE A 39 -3.25 -17.66 0.81
N ILE A 40 -3.07 -17.34 2.10
CA ILE A 40 -3.37 -18.26 3.20
C ILE A 40 -4.86 -18.63 3.20
N GLY A 41 -5.74 -17.64 3.03
CA GLY A 41 -7.18 -17.86 2.93
C GLY A 41 -7.55 -18.79 1.77
N HIS A 42 -6.97 -18.57 0.59
CA HIS A 42 -7.18 -19.42 -0.58
C HIS A 42 -6.71 -20.86 -0.35
N LYS A 43 -5.48 -21.05 0.17
CA LYS A 43 -4.95 -22.38 0.50
C LYS A 43 -5.77 -23.10 1.56
N ALA A 44 -6.33 -22.35 2.50
CA ALA A 44 -7.22 -22.89 3.51
C ALA A 44 -8.55 -23.31 2.88
N ASP A 45 -9.12 -22.48 2.00
CA ASP A 45 -10.34 -22.83 1.27
C ASP A 45 -10.17 -24.11 0.45
N GLU A 46 -9.08 -24.27 -0.30
CA GLU A 46 -8.78 -25.50 -1.07
C GLU A 46 -8.71 -26.74 -0.16
N LYS A 47 -8.17 -26.58 1.06
CA LYS A 47 -7.98 -27.68 2.01
C LYS A 47 -9.29 -28.09 2.69
N TYR A 48 -10.16 -27.13 3.01
CA TYR A 48 -11.40 -27.35 3.75
C TYR A 48 -12.64 -27.44 2.85
N GLY A 49 -12.49 -27.16 1.54
CA GLY A 49 -13.60 -27.09 0.59
C GLY A 49 -14.54 -25.92 0.87
N THR A 50 -14.03 -24.86 1.53
CA THR A 50 -14.81 -23.68 1.92
C THR A 50 -14.76 -22.54 0.90
N ASP A 51 -14.26 -22.80 -0.33
CA ASP A 51 -14.08 -21.80 -1.37
C ASP A 51 -15.36 -20.96 -1.62
N PRO A 52 -15.31 -19.60 -1.59
CA PRO A 52 -14.16 -18.72 -1.32
C PRO A 52 -14.25 -17.98 0.05
N TRP A 53 -14.77 -18.63 1.11
CA TRP A 53 -15.06 -17.95 2.38
C TRP A 53 -13.80 -17.56 3.16
N LEU A 54 -12.80 -18.45 3.30
CA LEU A 54 -11.57 -18.15 4.03
C LEU A 54 -10.68 -17.17 3.27
N LEU A 55 -10.73 -17.18 1.93
CA LEU A 55 -10.13 -16.17 1.08
C LEU A 55 -10.73 -14.78 1.36
N LEU A 56 -12.06 -14.68 1.42
CA LEU A 56 -12.74 -13.41 1.75
C LEU A 56 -12.36 -12.89 3.14
N VAL A 57 -12.32 -13.80 4.13
CA VAL A 57 -11.86 -13.46 5.49
C VAL A 57 -10.39 -13.04 5.47
N GLY A 58 -9.53 -13.77 4.77
CA GLY A 58 -8.11 -13.45 4.61
C GLY A 58 -7.88 -12.08 3.97
N LEU A 59 -8.64 -11.75 2.93
CA LEU A 59 -8.60 -10.42 2.29
C LEU A 59 -9.09 -9.32 3.22
N MET A 60 -10.17 -9.54 3.97
CA MET A 60 -10.67 -8.58 4.98
C MET A 60 -9.63 -8.33 6.08
N LEU A 61 -8.98 -9.39 6.57
CA LEU A 61 -7.91 -9.29 7.56
C LEU A 61 -6.69 -8.59 6.97
N GLY A 62 -6.30 -8.92 5.74
CA GLY A 62 -5.19 -8.28 5.04
C GLY A 62 -5.43 -6.80 4.80
N LEU A 63 -6.66 -6.43 4.47
CA LEU A 63 -7.08 -5.05 4.30
C LEU A 63 -6.99 -4.30 5.63
N GLY A 64 -7.60 -4.84 6.69
CA GLY A 64 -7.60 -4.22 8.01
C GLY A 64 -6.21 -4.09 8.61
N LEU A 65 -5.41 -5.15 8.56
CA LEU A 65 -4.04 -5.16 9.08
C LEU A 65 -3.13 -4.24 8.27
N GLY A 66 -3.23 -4.28 6.94
CA GLY A 66 -2.44 -3.42 6.07
C GLY A 66 -2.75 -1.94 6.27
N LEU A 67 -4.03 -1.58 6.40
CA LEU A 67 -4.44 -0.21 6.73
C LEU A 67 -3.95 0.22 8.11
N PHE A 68 -4.04 -0.65 9.12
CA PHE A 68 -3.54 -0.38 10.46
C PHE A 68 -2.03 -0.12 10.46
N VAL A 69 -1.26 -0.95 9.76
CA VAL A 69 0.19 -0.80 9.59
C VAL A 69 0.53 0.51 8.87
N MET A 70 -0.19 0.83 7.80
CA MET A 70 -0.03 2.09 7.06
C MET A 70 -0.28 3.32 7.94
N ILE A 71 -1.40 3.38 8.67
CA ILE A 71 -1.71 4.49 9.58
C ILE A 71 -0.63 4.63 10.65
N ARG A 72 -0.21 3.51 11.25
CA ARG A 72 0.84 3.48 12.27
C ARG A 72 2.20 3.95 11.74
N GLN A 73 2.51 3.69 10.48
CA GLN A 73 3.74 4.18 9.85
C GLN A 73 3.68 5.68 9.57
N LEU A 74 2.52 6.19 9.16
CA LEU A 74 2.31 7.63 8.98
C LEU A 74 2.42 8.39 10.31
N ASP A 75 1.85 7.87 11.40
CA ASP A 75 1.99 8.45 12.74
C ASP A 75 3.46 8.51 13.19
N LYS A 76 4.23 7.44 12.97
CA LYS A 76 5.67 7.41 13.25
C LYS A 76 6.48 8.39 12.41
N LEU A 77 5.99 8.78 11.24
CA LEU A 77 6.64 9.75 10.36
C LEU A 77 6.35 11.20 10.77
N ASN A 78 5.24 11.44 11.48
CA ASN A 78 4.80 12.76 11.94
C ASN A 78 5.18 13.05 13.40
N GLY A 79 5.55 12.04 14.18
CA GLY A 79 6.01 12.15 15.58
C GLY A 79 7.52 12.29 15.74
#